data_AF-A0A2V8SB13-F1
#
_entry.id   AF-A0A2V8SB13-F1
#
_cell.length_a   1.000
_cell.length_b   1.000
_cell.length_c   1.000
_cell.angle_alpha   90.00
_cell.angle_beta   90.00
_cell.angle_gamma   90.00
#
_symmetry.space_group_name_H-M   'P 1'
#
loop_
_entity.id
_entity.type
_entity.pdbx_description
1 polymer ?
#
loop_
_entity_poly.entity_id
_entity_poly.type
_entity_poly.pdbx_seq_one_letter_code
_entity_poly.pdbx_strand_id
1 'polypeptide(L)'
;MLAILAGLAGLVALGPVACGGKAGGLGFSKGTPATPEELLAELKEHQERIDQATDDTMKRIQEFNASRKPGERTIQFGEIFGQGFTDEQRDVLDQMIAQEKDVSYKSLLEKIVADRNTLQQLQEKVMRLEQSLPDQFAVARKGDRHHDLALNYLTNDAHLDADKAKGLLKQVDLSDELVPGNKVWFFYDQGRDTFRTYVTQGEAGQSPLAVRRALQRKLITERDQALTARDEAATARDAAQAAVNDLQQVKSRLEADVAGLRQNKADLQASVDRLSHDLAFQQNSLFYHAANVRELKTQGVVTPVRKRLHDMKPVRFDTALDLREKTTITFTPDAFGLARIDRVRLLPPIYQEGRDFTVETSKDSGIAKVTILDPDLFKGKEIVFAVGG
;
A
#
# COMPACT_ATOMS: atom_id res chain seq x y z
N MET A 1 -22.57 34.64 -83.21
CA MET A 1 -23.14 33.27 -83.33
C MET A 1 -22.92 32.60 -81.98
N LEU A 2 -24.01 32.36 -81.24
CA LEU A 2 -24.20 31.55 -80.00
C LEU A 2 -23.15 31.64 -78.87
N ALA A 3 -23.51 31.69 -77.58
CA ALA A 3 -24.76 31.83 -76.85
C ALA A 3 -24.40 32.15 -75.38
N ILE A 4 -25.30 32.89 -74.74
CA ILE A 4 -25.37 33.24 -73.32
C ILE A 4 -26.04 32.10 -72.53
N LEU A 5 -25.62 31.83 -71.29
CA LEU A 5 -26.44 31.39 -70.12
C LEU A 5 -25.49 31.23 -68.91
N ALA A 6 -25.50 32.00 -67.82
CA ALA A 6 -26.53 32.50 -66.88
C ALA A 6 -26.83 31.56 -65.68
N GLY A 7 -26.84 32.16 -64.47
CA GLY A 7 -27.26 31.59 -63.16
C GLY A 7 -26.15 31.69 -62.10
N LEU A 8 -26.02 32.68 -61.20
CA LEU A 8 -26.93 33.51 -60.39
C LEU A 8 -27.51 32.80 -59.15
N ALA A 9 -27.04 33.22 -57.96
CA ALA A 9 -27.67 33.24 -56.61
C ALA A 9 -26.60 32.90 -55.55
N GLY A 10 -26.41 33.59 -54.43
CA GLY A 10 -27.13 34.70 -53.80
C GLY A 10 -26.42 35.00 -52.47
N LEU A 11 -26.41 36.27 -52.08
CA LEU A 11 -25.89 36.77 -50.81
C LEU A 11 -26.51 36.05 -49.60
N VAL A 12 -25.68 35.72 -48.60
CA VAL A 12 -26.05 35.88 -47.19
C VAL A 12 -24.93 36.66 -46.51
N ALA A 13 -25.23 37.92 -46.19
CA ALA A 13 -24.48 38.71 -45.24
C ALA A 13 -24.90 38.29 -43.82
N LEU A 14 -23.95 37.91 -42.98
CA LEU A 14 -24.03 38.07 -41.54
C LEU A 14 -22.72 38.69 -41.06
N GLY A 15 -22.85 39.79 -40.33
CA GLY A 15 -21.78 40.62 -39.82
C GLY A 15 -20.97 40.00 -38.68
N PRO A 16 -20.19 40.82 -37.97
CA PRO A 16 -18.85 40.49 -37.51
C PRO A 16 -18.84 39.77 -36.16
N VAL A 17 -17.93 38.81 -36.00
CA VAL A 17 -17.42 38.45 -34.68
C VAL A 17 -15.97 38.89 -34.62
N ALA A 18 -15.78 40.03 -33.97
CA ALA A 18 -14.49 40.48 -33.51
C ALA A 18 -13.96 39.51 -32.45
N CYS A 19 -12.85 38.86 -32.73
CA CYS A 19 -11.89 38.44 -31.70
C CYS A 19 -10.56 39.07 -32.09
N GLY A 20 -10.18 40.10 -31.32
CA GLY A 20 -9.09 41.01 -31.62
C GLY A 20 -7.75 40.31 -31.75
N GLY A 21 -7.21 40.34 -32.96
CA GLY A 21 -5.78 40.24 -33.17
C GLY A 21 -5.11 41.49 -32.61
N LYS A 22 -4.58 41.41 -31.39
CA LYS A 22 -3.52 42.32 -30.93
C LYS A 22 -2.19 41.92 -31.59
N ALA A 23 -2.13 42.08 -32.91
CA ALA A 23 -0.90 42.33 -33.64
C ALA A 23 -0.81 43.86 -33.79
N GLY A 24 -0.28 44.52 -32.77
CA GLY A 24 -0.24 45.99 -32.70
C GLY A 24 0.10 46.45 -31.30
N GLY A 25 1.38 46.72 -31.06
CA GLY A 25 1.88 47.13 -29.76
C GLY A 25 3.34 46.78 -29.47
N LEU A 26 4.17 46.49 -30.48
CA LEU A 26 5.60 46.71 -30.36
C LEU A 26 5.81 48.22 -30.42
N GLY A 27 5.72 48.89 -29.26
CA GLY A 27 5.96 50.31 -29.09
C GLY A 27 7.41 50.66 -29.38
N PHE A 28 7.80 50.64 -30.65
CA PHE A 28 8.99 51.27 -31.17
C PHE A 28 8.65 52.72 -31.52
N SER A 29 8.74 53.60 -30.53
CA SER A 29 8.98 55.03 -30.78
C SER A 29 9.48 55.71 -29.51
N LYS A 30 10.78 55.69 -29.30
CA LYS A 30 11.58 56.83 -28.83
C LYS A 30 13.01 56.60 -29.30
N GLY A 31 13.65 57.69 -29.74
CA GLY A 31 15.01 57.66 -30.29
C GLY A 31 16.02 57.13 -29.28
N THR A 32 17.27 56.98 -29.74
CA THR A 32 18.44 56.67 -28.92
C THR A 32 18.31 57.32 -27.53
N PRO A 33 18.35 56.56 -26.41
CA PRO A 33 18.14 57.11 -25.08
C PRO A 33 19.05 58.31 -24.86
N ALA A 34 18.49 59.46 -24.51
CA ALA A 34 19.24 60.72 -24.49
C ALA A 34 19.97 60.93 -23.17
N THR A 35 19.65 60.13 -22.13
CA THR A 35 20.20 60.29 -20.79
C THR A 35 20.54 58.94 -20.13
N PRO A 36 21.53 58.88 -19.20
CA PRO A 36 21.84 57.69 -18.41
C PRO A 36 20.65 57.14 -17.61
N GLU A 37 19.69 58.00 -17.25
CA GLU A 37 18.47 57.60 -16.54
C GLU A 37 17.55 56.75 -17.42
N GLU A 38 17.36 57.14 -18.68
CA GLU A 38 16.56 56.39 -19.66
C GLU A 38 17.24 55.06 -20.00
N LEU A 39 18.58 55.04 -20.10
CA LEU A 39 19.37 53.83 -20.33
C LEU A 39 19.24 52.81 -19.19
N LEU A 40 19.32 53.27 -17.94
CA LEU A 40 19.19 52.41 -16.76
C LEU A 40 17.75 51.89 -16.59
N ALA A 41 16.75 52.73 -16.87
CA ALA A 41 15.35 52.31 -16.84
C ALA A 41 15.06 51.27 -17.92
N GLU A 42 15.55 51.49 -19.14
CA GLU A 42 15.42 50.54 -20.25
C GLU A 42 16.17 49.23 -19.97
N LEU A 43 17.35 49.30 -19.36
CA LEU A 43 18.11 48.13 -18.95
C LEU A 43 17.38 47.32 -17.88
N LYS A 44 16.78 47.99 -16.88
CA LYS A 44 15.93 47.34 -15.87
C LYS A 44 14.70 46.68 -16.50
N GLU A 45 14.02 47.36 -17.41
CA GLU A 45 12.86 46.81 -18.13
C GLU A 45 13.26 45.56 -18.94
N HIS A 46 14.36 45.62 -19.71
CA HIS A 46 14.81 44.46 -20.49
C HIS A 46 15.25 43.31 -19.60
N GLN A 47 15.88 43.57 -18.44
CA GLN A 47 16.17 42.54 -17.46
C GLN A 47 14.89 41.91 -16.88
N GLU A 48 13.89 42.71 -16.49
CA GLU A 48 12.59 42.21 -16.02
C GLU A 48 11.86 41.38 -17.10
N ARG A 49 12.01 41.74 -18.38
CA ARG A 49 11.43 40.98 -19.50
C ARG A 49 12.19 39.67 -19.77
N ILE A 50 13.52 39.68 -19.68
CA ILE A 50 14.34 38.45 -19.70
C ILE A 50 13.85 37.52 -18.60
N ASP A 51 13.58 38.10 -17.45
CA ASP A 51 13.17 37.38 -16.28
C ASP A 51 11.78 36.76 -16.40
N GLN A 52 10.78 37.52 -16.87
CA GLN A 52 9.45 36.99 -17.16
C GLN A 52 9.47 35.90 -18.22
N ALA A 53 10.19 36.12 -19.32
CA ALA A 53 10.31 35.13 -20.40
C ALA A 53 11.00 33.84 -19.91
N THR A 54 11.98 33.96 -19.01
CA THR A 54 12.64 32.81 -18.38
C THR A 54 11.68 32.02 -17.49
N ASP A 55 10.84 32.70 -16.71
CA ASP A 55 9.86 32.05 -15.81
C ASP A 55 8.75 31.34 -16.60
N ASP A 56 8.24 31.98 -17.64
CA ASP A 56 7.23 31.39 -18.52
C ASP A 56 7.78 30.16 -19.24
N THR A 57 9.04 30.22 -19.69
CA THR A 57 9.71 29.06 -20.29
C THR A 57 9.84 27.91 -19.29
N MET A 58 10.20 28.21 -18.04
CA MET A 58 10.34 27.18 -17.01
C MET A 58 9.00 26.51 -16.69
N LYS A 59 7.91 27.28 -16.60
CA LYS A 59 6.56 26.73 -16.43
C LYS A 59 6.18 25.82 -17.60
N ARG A 60 6.46 26.24 -18.84
CA ARG A 60 6.21 25.41 -20.02
C ARG A 60 7.02 24.10 -20.01
N ILE A 61 8.27 24.13 -19.56
CA ILE A 61 9.09 22.92 -19.40
C ILE A 61 8.50 21.99 -18.33
N GLN A 62 8.02 22.55 -17.22
CA GLN A 62 7.34 21.77 -16.17
C GLN A 62 6.03 21.17 -16.66
N GLU A 63 5.21 21.94 -17.36
CA GLU A 63 3.96 21.47 -18.00
C GLU A 63 4.26 20.33 -19.00
N PHE A 64 5.26 20.51 -19.86
CA PHE A 64 5.71 19.50 -20.81
C PHE A 64 6.19 18.23 -20.10
N ASN A 65 7.01 18.35 -19.05
CA ASN A 65 7.55 17.18 -18.33
C ASN A 65 6.46 16.44 -17.53
N ALA A 66 5.51 17.16 -16.94
CA ALA A 66 4.39 16.59 -16.19
C ALA A 66 3.42 15.82 -17.08
N SER A 67 3.35 16.15 -18.38
CA SER A 67 2.52 15.43 -19.35
C SER A 67 3.20 14.20 -19.96
N ARG A 68 4.45 13.88 -19.59
CA ARG A 68 5.18 12.71 -20.10
C ARG A 68 4.85 11.43 -19.33
N LYS A 69 4.81 10.32 -20.05
CA LYS A 69 4.70 8.99 -19.42
C LYS A 69 6.05 8.56 -18.85
N PRO A 70 6.06 7.68 -17.82
CA PRO A 70 7.30 7.11 -17.30
C PRO A 70 8.14 6.47 -18.42
N GLY A 71 9.40 6.91 -18.56
CA GLY A 71 10.35 6.42 -19.57
C GLY A 71 10.41 7.23 -20.87
N GLU A 72 9.54 8.23 -21.05
CA GLU A 72 9.64 9.16 -22.18
C GLU A 72 10.66 10.28 -21.91
N ARG A 73 11.32 10.78 -22.96
CA ARG A 73 12.34 11.83 -22.83
C ARG A 73 11.72 13.13 -22.30
N THR A 74 12.23 13.61 -21.17
CA THR A 74 11.92 14.91 -20.58
C THR A 74 12.96 15.95 -21.02
N ILE A 75 12.65 17.22 -20.78
CA ILE A 75 13.53 18.34 -21.04
C ILE A 75 14.08 18.87 -19.72
N GLN A 76 15.40 19.03 -19.65
CA GLN A 76 16.02 19.73 -18.54
C GLN A 76 16.29 21.18 -18.94
N PHE A 77 16.01 22.12 -18.03
CA PHE A 77 16.22 23.55 -18.29
C PHE A 77 17.66 23.86 -18.72
N GLY A 78 18.66 23.19 -18.11
CA GLY A 78 20.08 23.36 -18.45
C GLY A 78 20.50 22.83 -19.82
N GLU A 79 19.71 21.96 -20.46
CA GLU A 79 19.96 21.48 -21.82
C GLU A 79 19.59 22.54 -22.87
N ILE A 80 18.72 23.49 -22.51
CA ILE A 80 18.22 24.55 -23.40
C ILE A 80 18.89 25.90 -23.10
N PHE A 81 19.26 26.12 -21.83
CA PHE A 81 19.77 27.39 -21.32
C PHE A 81 21.07 27.17 -20.52
N GLY A 82 22.15 26.85 -21.22
CA GLY A 82 23.51 26.80 -20.64
C GLY A 82 24.25 28.14 -20.69
N GLN A 83 25.41 28.22 -20.03
CA GLN A 83 26.30 29.37 -20.13
C GLN A 83 26.88 29.45 -21.55
N GLY A 84 26.32 30.35 -22.36
CA GLY A 84 26.58 30.44 -23.79
C GLY A 84 25.45 29.78 -24.56
N PHE A 85 24.62 30.59 -25.19
CA PHE A 85 23.54 30.15 -26.08
C PHE A 85 24.13 29.57 -27.36
N THR A 86 24.63 28.34 -27.31
CA THR A 86 25.25 27.69 -28.47
C THR A 86 24.18 27.19 -29.45
N ASP A 87 24.56 27.08 -30.73
CA ASP A 87 23.69 26.54 -31.77
C ASP A 87 23.31 25.07 -31.49
N GLU A 88 24.18 24.32 -30.80
CA GLU A 88 23.99 22.91 -30.41
C GLU A 88 22.77 22.69 -29.48
N GLN A 89 22.42 23.64 -28.62
CA GLN A 89 21.23 23.57 -27.76
C GLN A 89 19.93 23.81 -28.53
N ARG A 90 20.02 24.54 -29.66
CA ARG A 90 18.91 24.79 -30.57
C ARG A 90 18.55 23.51 -31.32
N ASP A 91 19.57 22.79 -31.76
CA ASP A 91 19.43 21.52 -32.45
C ASP A 91 18.71 20.45 -31.61
N VAL A 92 18.89 20.45 -30.28
CA VAL A 92 18.18 19.51 -29.39
C VAL A 92 16.66 19.74 -29.41
N LEU A 93 16.22 21.01 -29.31
CA LEU A 93 14.80 21.35 -29.36
C LEU A 93 14.21 21.12 -30.76
N ASP A 94 14.94 21.50 -31.80
CA ASP A 94 14.51 21.31 -33.19
C ASP A 94 14.40 19.82 -33.54
N GLN A 95 15.31 18.98 -33.03
CA GLN A 95 15.24 17.53 -33.16
C GLN A 95 14.05 16.95 -32.40
N MET A 96 13.74 17.45 -31.19
CA MET A 96 12.56 17.03 -30.43
C MET A 96 11.26 17.42 -31.14
N ILE A 97 11.17 18.63 -31.70
CA ILE A 97 10.03 19.10 -32.50
C ILE A 97 9.82 18.22 -33.75
N ALA A 98 10.91 17.80 -34.40
CA ALA A 98 10.88 16.94 -35.58
C ALA A 98 10.42 15.50 -35.27
N GLN A 99 10.73 15.00 -34.06
CA GLN A 99 10.39 13.64 -33.63
C GLN A 99 9.04 13.56 -32.89
N GLU A 100 8.50 14.70 -32.42
CA GLU A 100 7.25 14.76 -31.67
C GLU A 100 6.03 14.56 -32.58
N LYS A 101 5.16 13.63 -32.17
CA LYS A 101 3.96 13.24 -32.91
C LYS A 101 2.70 13.90 -32.33
N ASP A 102 2.72 14.27 -31.05
CA ASP A 102 1.60 14.96 -30.41
C ASP A 102 1.62 16.45 -30.74
N VAL A 103 0.53 16.93 -31.34
CA VAL A 103 0.37 18.33 -31.78
C VAL A 103 0.40 19.30 -30.60
N SER A 104 -0.12 18.89 -29.44
CA SER A 104 -0.14 19.71 -28.23
C SER A 104 1.28 19.91 -27.70
N TYR A 105 2.06 18.82 -27.62
CA TYR A 105 3.45 18.86 -27.14
C TYR A 105 4.38 19.58 -28.10
N LYS A 106 4.18 19.36 -29.41
CA LYS A 106 4.88 20.11 -30.44
C LYS A 106 4.66 21.62 -30.30
N SER A 107 3.43 22.06 -30.03
CA SER A 107 3.12 23.47 -29.81
C SER A 107 3.77 24.06 -28.55
N LEU A 108 3.98 23.24 -27.53
CA LEU A 108 4.69 23.60 -26.29
C LEU A 108 6.19 23.78 -26.55
N LEU A 109 6.80 22.87 -27.31
CA LEU A 109 8.20 22.95 -27.73
C LEU A 109 8.47 24.15 -28.64
N GLU A 110 7.60 24.44 -29.60
CA GLU A 110 7.71 25.61 -30.48
C GLU A 110 7.65 26.93 -29.69
N LYS A 111 6.81 27.00 -28.65
CA LYS A 111 6.76 28.15 -27.74
C LYS A 111 8.06 28.30 -26.93
N ILE A 112 8.62 27.20 -26.43
CA ILE A 112 9.92 27.21 -25.73
C ILE A 112 11.05 27.72 -26.64
N VAL A 113 11.05 27.35 -27.93
CA VAL A 113 12.01 27.89 -28.92
C VAL A 113 11.81 29.38 -29.16
N ALA A 114 10.55 29.84 -29.29
CA ALA A 114 10.24 31.25 -29.47
C ALA A 114 10.66 32.10 -28.25
N ASP A 115 10.41 31.60 -27.04
CA ASP A 115 10.79 32.25 -25.79
C ASP A 115 12.34 32.34 -25.68
N ARG A 116 13.07 31.29 -26.07
CA ARG A 116 14.55 31.30 -26.16
C ARG A 116 15.09 32.39 -27.11
N ASN A 117 14.52 32.50 -28.31
CA ASN A 117 14.95 33.51 -29.27
C ASN A 117 14.72 34.94 -28.73
N THR A 118 13.61 35.13 -28.02
CA THR A 118 13.30 36.40 -27.36
C THR A 118 14.31 36.73 -26.27
N LEU A 119 14.70 35.75 -25.45
CA LEU A 119 15.73 35.91 -24.42
C LEU A 119 17.07 36.34 -25.00
N GLN A 120 17.52 35.71 -26.09
CA GLN A 120 18.76 36.06 -26.77
C GLN A 120 18.76 37.52 -27.26
N GLN A 121 17.67 37.95 -27.91
CA GLN A 121 17.53 39.32 -28.40
C GLN A 121 17.53 40.36 -27.27
N LEU A 122 16.90 40.05 -26.13
CA LEU A 122 16.88 40.94 -24.98
C LEU A 122 18.27 41.04 -24.33
N GLN A 123 19.01 39.94 -24.22
CA GLN A 123 20.36 39.94 -23.69
C GLN A 123 21.34 40.75 -24.56
N GLU A 124 21.23 40.64 -25.89
CA GLU A 124 22.00 41.48 -26.80
C GLU A 124 21.71 42.98 -26.59
N LYS A 125 20.47 43.35 -26.29
CA LYS A 125 20.09 44.74 -25.98
C LYS A 125 20.67 45.19 -24.64
N VAL A 126 20.57 44.36 -23.61
CA VAL A 126 21.19 44.64 -22.30
C VAL A 126 22.69 44.88 -22.47
N MET A 127 23.40 44.04 -23.22
CA MET A 127 24.83 44.20 -23.48
C MET A 127 25.16 45.53 -24.19
N ARG A 128 24.34 45.96 -25.16
CA ARG A 128 24.52 47.27 -25.82
C ARG A 128 24.22 48.45 -24.90
N LEU A 129 23.23 48.33 -24.02
CA LEU A 129 22.88 49.36 -23.04
C LEU A 129 23.96 49.47 -21.95
N GLU A 130 24.50 48.36 -21.47
CA GLU A 130 25.62 48.33 -20.52
C GLU A 130 26.87 49.05 -21.06
N GLN A 131 27.14 48.94 -22.37
CA GLN A 131 28.24 49.66 -23.03
C GLN A 131 28.03 51.18 -23.11
N SER A 132 26.82 51.67 -22.85
CA SER A 132 26.46 53.09 -22.91
C SER A 132 26.32 53.76 -21.53
N LEU A 133 26.51 53.01 -20.44
CA LEU A 133 26.48 53.53 -19.08
C LEU A 133 27.77 54.31 -18.72
N PRO A 134 27.71 55.31 -17.82
CA PRO A 134 28.89 56.08 -17.39
C PRO A 134 29.89 55.23 -16.59
N ASP A 135 31.19 55.51 -16.71
CA ASP A 135 32.31 54.69 -16.21
C ASP A 135 32.43 54.47 -14.67
N GLN A 136 31.52 54.99 -13.84
CA GLN A 136 31.62 54.86 -12.38
C GLN A 136 30.91 53.59 -11.87
N PHE A 137 31.70 52.52 -11.74
CA PHE A 137 31.26 51.25 -11.17
C PHE A 137 32.32 50.65 -10.24
N ALA A 138 31.86 49.83 -9.29
CA ALA A 138 32.71 48.92 -8.53
C ALA A 138 32.49 47.48 -9.00
N VAL A 139 33.55 46.69 -9.10
CA VAL A 139 33.47 45.24 -9.32
C VAL A 139 33.40 44.56 -7.96
N ALA A 140 32.31 43.84 -7.71
CA ALA A 140 32.07 43.14 -6.46
C ALA A 140 33.08 42.00 -6.26
N ARG A 141 33.60 41.89 -5.04
CA ARG A 141 34.50 40.81 -4.60
C ARG A 141 33.76 39.87 -3.66
N LYS A 142 34.42 38.76 -3.33
CA LYS A 142 33.86 37.75 -2.42
C LYS A 142 33.63 38.36 -1.03
N GLY A 143 32.37 38.38 -0.61
CA GLY A 143 31.96 38.89 0.70
C GLY A 143 31.53 40.37 0.70
N ASP A 144 31.67 41.06 -0.43
CA ASP A 144 31.19 42.44 -0.56
C ASP A 144 29.67 42.48 -0.48
N ARG A 145 29.15 43.53 0.18
CA ARG A 145 27.72 43.82 0.25
C ARG A 145 27.42 45.06 -0.56
N HIS A 146 26.26 45.07 -1.21
CA HIS A 146 25.85 46.17 -2.07
C HIS A 146 25.74 47.48 -1.28
N HIS A 147 25.21 47.38 -0.07
CA HIS A 147 25.16 48.48 0.89
C HIS A 147 26.53 49.10 1.14
N ASP A 148 27.56 48.28 1.38
CA ASP A 148 28.88 48.76 1.79
C ASP A 148 29.61 49.40 0.61
N LEU A 149 29.47 48.83 -0.58
CA LEU A 149 30.00 49.42 -1.82
C LEU A 149 29.34 50.77 -2.15
N ALA A 150 28.01 50.85 -1.97
CA ALA A 150 27.26 52.09 -2.22
C ALA A 150 27.55 53.18 -1.17
N LEU A 151 27.69 52.80 0.11
CA LEU A 151 28.08 53.72 1.19
C LEU A 151 29.50 54.27 0.96
N ASN A 152 30.42 53.40 0.53
CA ASN A 152 31.80 53.78 0.20
C ASN A 152 31.82 54.82 -0.93
N TYR A 153 31.10 54.58 -2.02
CA TYR A 153 30.96 55.55 -3.11
C TYR A 153 30.39 56.90 -2.63
N LEU A 154 29.28 56.86 -1.88
CA LEU A 154 28.62 58.10 -1.42
C LEU A 154 29.51 58.95 -0.49
N THR A 155 30.32 58.31 0.35
CA THR A 155 31.16 59.01 1.32
C THR A 155 32.52 59.43 0.76
N ASN A 156 33.16 58.56 -0.03
CA ASN A 156 34.52 58.79 -0.51
C ASN A 156 34.59 59.45 -1.88
N ASP A 157 33.70 59.10 -2.82
CA ASP A 157 33.71 59.64 -4.18
C ASP A 157 32.76 60.84 -4.32
N ALA A 158 31.55 60.73 -3.75
CA ALA A 158 30.56 61.81 -3.78
C ALA A 158 30.69 62.81 -2.60
N HIS A 159 31.63 62.57 -1.68
CA HIS A 159 31.96 63.43 -0.53
C HIS A 159 30.77 63.83 0.35
N LEU A 160 29.80 62.92 0.54
CA LEU A 160 28.65 63.14 1.41
C LEU A 160 28.97 62.79 2.85
N ASP A 161 28.33 63.51 3.78
CA ASP A 161 28.32 63.13 5.19
C ASP A 161 27.73 61.73 5.40
N ALA A 162 28.28 60.99 6.35
CA ALA A 162 27.92 59.58 6.58
C ALA A 162 26.44 59.40 6.96
N ASP A 163 25.85 60.33 7.70
CA ASP A 163 24.44 60.23 8.09
C ASP A 163 23.52 60.56 6.92
N LYS A 164 23.92 61.50 6.07
CA LYS A 164 23.23 61.80 4.81
C LYS A 164 23.29 60.61 3.84
N ALA A 165 24.46 60.00 3.67
CA ALA A 165 24.64 58.83 2.82
C ALA A 165 23.78 57.63 3.27
N LYS A 166 23.73 57.35 4.58
CA LYS A 166 22.83 56.32 5.15
C LYS A 166 21.35 56.65 4.94
N GLY A 167 20.98 57.93 4.99
CA GLY A 167 19.61 58.39 4.70
C GLY A 167 19.19 58.06 3.27
N LEU A 168 20.08 58.32 2.30
CA LEU A 168 19.86 58.01 0.89
C LEU A 168 19.80 56.50 0.63
N LEU A 169 20.68 55.71 1.24
CA LEU A 169 20.70 54.24 1.05
C LEU A 169 19.41 53.54 1.52
N LYS A 170 18.73 54.07 2.53
CA LYS A 170 17.43 53.53 2.98
C LYS A 170 16.32 53.66 1.96
N GLN A 171 16.47 54.57 1.00
CA GLN A 171 15.47 54.85 -0.04
C GLN A 171 15.74 54.08 -1.34
N VAL A 172 16.84 53.31 -1.39
CA VAL A 172 17.26 52.59 -2.60
C VAL A 172 17.11 51.09 -2.40
N ASP A 173 16.69 50.40 -3.45
CA ASP A 173 16.60 48.95 -3.49
C ASP A 173 18.00 48.36 -3.66
N LEU A 174 18.48 47.66 -2.62
CA LEU A 174 19.80 47.06 -2.59
C LEU A 174 19.66 45.55 -2.81
N SER A 175 20.34 45.03 -3.83
CA SER A 175 20.51 43.59 -4.00
C SER A 175 21.30 42.93 -2.87
N ASP A 176 20.75 41.85 -2.31
CA ASP A 176 21.38 41.02 -1.27
C ASP A 176 22.34 39.95 -1.83
N GLU A 177 22.24 39.64 -3.13
CA GLU A 177 22.91 38.49 -3.75
C GLU A 177 23.99 38.90 -4.75
N LEU A 178 25.03 39.56 -4.24
CA LEU A 178 26.21 39.87 -5.02
C LEU A 178 27.12 38.65 -5.15
N VAL A 179 27.50 38.33 -6.38
CA VAL A 179 28.55 37.36 -6.68
C VAL A 179 29.82 38.06 -7.15
N PRO A 180 31.01 37.48 -6.90
CA PRO A 180 32.27 38.05 -7.35
C PRO A 180 32.25 38.27 -8.87
N GLY A 181 32.62 39.47 -9.32
CA GLY A 181 32.61 39.87 -10.73
C GLY A 181 31.40 40.70 -11.15
N ASN A 182 30.34 40.78 -10.33
CA ASN A 182 29.22 41.70 -10.61
C ASN A 182 29.69 43.15 -10.65
N LYS A 183 29.14 43.95 -11.57
CA LYS A 183 29.42 45.39 -11.62
C LYS A 183 28.29 46.15 -10.92
N VAL A 184 28.65 46.95 -9.93
CA VAL A 184 27.75 47.80 -9.18
C VAL A 184 27.95 49.23 -9.66
N TRP A 185 26.93 49.79 -10.30
CA TRP A 185 26.93 51.14 -10.87
C TRP A 185 26.33 52.11 -9.88
N PHE A 186 26.97 53.26 -9.73
CA PHE A 186 26.53 54.29 -8.80
C PHE A 186 26.16 55.57 -9.54
N PHE A 187 25.05 56.18 -9.15
CA PHE A 187 24.63 57.46 -9.68
C PHE A 187 24.13 58.35 -8.55
N TYR A 188 24.81 59.47 -8.34
CA TYR A 188 24.38 60.49 -7.39
C TYR A 188 24.18 61.82 -8.10
N ASP A 189 22.96 62.32 -8.08
CA ASP A 189 22.60 63.65 -8.58
C ASP A 189 22.61 64.64 -7.41
N GLN A 190 23.65 65.49 -7.37
CA GLN A 190 23.82 66.53 -6.35
C GLN A 190 22.70 67.59 -6.39
N GLY A 191 22.14 67.87 -7.57
CA GLY A 191 21.12 68.91 -7.74
C GLY A 191 19.74 68.47 -7.28
N ARG A 192 19.45 67.17 -7.37
CA ARG A 192 18.17 66.57 -6.91
C ARG A 192 18.28 65.82 -5.57
N ASP A 193 19.49 65.72 -5.04
CA ASP A 193 19.82 64.95 -3.84
C ASP A 193 19.32 63.49 -3.92
N THR A 194 19.41 62.89 -5.10
CA THR A 194 18.94 61.53 -5.36
C THR A 194 20.10 60.59 -5.63
N PHE A 195 20.16 59.49 -4.89
CA PHE A 195 21.09 58.39 -5.15
C PHE A 195 20.36 57.20 -5.77
N ARG A 196 21.01 56.56 -6.73
CA ARG A 196 20.57 55.30 -7.34
C ARG A 196 21.77 54.39 -7.49
N THR A 197 21.53 53.10 -7.32
CA THR A 197 22.52 52.07 -7.58
C THR A 197 21.88 50.92 -8.33
N TYR A 198 22.67 50.27 -9.19
CA TYR A 198 22.22 49.14 -9.98
C TYR A 198 23.32 48.10 -10.10
N VAL A 199 22.95 46.83 -10.16
CA VAL A 199 23.93 45.73 -10.28
C VAL A 199 23.74 45.02 -11.61
N THR A 200 24.79 44.96 -12.41
CA THR A 200 24.82 44.18 -13.64
C THR A 200 25.72 42.96 -13.50
N GLN A 201 25.58 42.02 -14.44
CA GLN A 201 26.30 40.74 -14.44
C GLN A 201 27.83 40.88 -14.46
N GLY A 202 28.35 41.99 -15.02
CA GLY A 202 29.79 42.24 -15.09
C GLY A 202 30.59 41.06 -15.64
N GLU A 203 31.66 40.70 -14.94
CA GLU A 203 32.53 39.55 -15.25
C GLU A 203 32.03 38.24 -14.63
N ALA A 204 31.02 38.28 -13.75
CA ALA A 204 30.46 37.09 -13.12
C ALA A 204 29.66 36.21 -14.10
N GLY A 205 29.23 36.78 -15.22
CA GLY A 205 28.40 36.11 -16.22
C GLY A 205 26.99 35.77 -15.73
N GLN A 206 26.58 36.27 -14.57
CA GLN A 206 25.25 36.09 -13.98
C GLN A 206 24.83 37.36 -13.22
N SER A 207 23.59 37.82 -13.39
CA SER A 207 23.06 38.93 -12.60
C SER A 207 22.61 38.46 -11.20
N PRO A 208 22.54 39.34 -10.19
CA PRO A 208 22.01 38.97 -8.87
C PRO A 208 20.61 38.36 -8.90
N LEU A 209 19.78 38.82 -9.83
CA LEU A 209 18.43 38.30 -10.00
C LEU A 209 18.45 36.86 -10.51
N ALA A 210 19.39 36.53 -11.41
CA ALA A 210 19.62 35.15 -11.86
C ALA A 210 20.07 34.23 -10.71
N VAL A 211 20.93 34.72 -9.81
CA VAL A 211 21.39 33.96 -8.62
C VAL A 211 20.21 33.68 -7.68
N ARG A 212 19.40 34.71 -7.38
CA ARG A 212 18.24 34.58 -6.48
C ARG A 212 17.21 33.60 -7.01
N ARG A 213 16.98 33.65 -8.32
CA ARG A 213 16.10 32.72 -9.01
C ARG A 213 16.66 31.31 -9.00
N ALA A 214 17.96 31.11 -9.22
CA ALA A 214 18.59 29.79 -9.14
C ALA A 214 18.47 29.17 -7.74
N LEU A 215 18.66 29.97 -6.68
CA LEU A 215 18.46 29.53 -5.30
C LEU A 215 16.99 29.17 -5.02
N GLN A 216 16.06 30.03 -5.43
CA GLN A 216 14.63 29.78 -5.26
C GLN A 216 14.19 28.51 -6.02
N ARG A 217 14.73 28.26 -7.22
CA ARG A 217 14.49 27.03 -7.98
C ARG A 217 14.99 25.79 -7.23
N LYS A 218 16.20 25.83 -6.68
CA LYS A 218 16.72 24.71 -5.87
C LYS A 218 15.79 24.39 -4.70
N LEU A 219 15.36 25.43 -3.96
CA LEU A 219 14.42 25.25 -2.84
C LEU A 219 13.08 24.65 -3.28
N ILE A 220 12.56 25.05 -4.45
CA ILE A 220 11.33 24.48 -5.01
C ILE A 220 11.54 23.02 -5.39
N THR A 221 12.64 22.69 -6.10
CA THR A 221 12.95 21.30 -6.48
C THR A 221 13.10 20.41 -5.26
N GLU A 222 13.82 20.85 -4.23
CA GLU A 222 13.98 20.11 -2.97
C GLU A 222 12.64 19.90 -2.26
N ARG A 223 11.78 20.93 -2.21
CA ARG A 223 10.43 20.82 -1.66
C ARG A 223 9.60 19.79 -2.43
N ASP A 224 9.62 19.84 -3.75
CA ASP A 224 8.81 18.95 -4.59
C ASP A 224 9.27 17.49 -4.46
N GLN A 225 10.58 17.25 -4.42
CA GLN A 225 11.14 15.93 -4.12
C GLN A 225 10.70 15.42 -2.74
N ALA A 226 10.70 16.28 -1.71
CA ALA A 226 10.24 15.90 -0.38
C ALA A 226 8.74 15.56 -0.34
N LEU A 227 7.92 16.27 -1.12
CA LEU A 227 6.49 15.97 -1.24
C LEU A 227 6.25 14.62 -1.92
N THR A 228 6.93 14.33 -3.03
CA THR A 228 6.84 13.03 -3.71
C THR A 228 7.24 11.89 -2.78
N ALA A 229 8.37 12.02 -2.08
CA ALA A 229 8.84 10.99 -1.14
C ALA A 229 7.84 10.75 0.00
N ARG A 230 7.18 11.80 0.51
CA ARG A 230 6.12 11.69 1.53
C ARG A 230 4.92 10.92 1.01
N ASP A 231 4.47 11.22 -0.20
CA ASP A 231 3.28 10.60 -0.78
C ASP A 231 3.52 9.11 -1.14
N GLU A 232 4.73 8.77 -1.60
CA GLU A 232 5.17 7.39 -1.77
C GLU A 232 5.19 6.64 -0.42
N ALA A 233 5.75 7.25 0.63
CA ALA A 233 5.78 6.66 1.97
C ALA A 233 4.37 6.47 2.55
N ALA A 234 3.45 7.40 2.32
CA ALA A 234 2.06 7.28 2.74
C ALA A 234 1.37 6.09 2.04
N THR A 235 1.56 5.95 0.72
CA THR A 235 1.00 4.83 -0.06
C THR A 235 1.57 3.48 0.39
N ALA A 236 2.89 3.41 0.63
CA ALA A 236 3.55 2.21 1.13
C ALA A 236 3.04 1.82 2.53
N ARG A 237 2.82 2.81 3.42
CA ARG A 237 2.26 2.58 4.75
C ARG A 237 0.83 2.03 4.67
N ASP A 238 -0.01 2.61 3.82
CA ASP A 238 -1.41 2.18 3.70
C ASP A 238 -1.51 0.76 3.11
N ALA A 239 -0.66 0.43 2.13
CA ALA A 239 -0.53 -0.93 1.62
C ALA A 239 -0.04 -1.92 2.69
N ALA A 240 0.96 -1.54 3.49
CA ALA A 240 1.45 -2.37 4.60
C ALA A 240 0.36 -2.60 5.66
N GLN A 241 -0.44 -1.57 5.98
CA GLN A 241 -1.54 -1.70 6.93
C GLN A 241 -2.65 -2.63 6.42
N ALA A 242 -2.98 -2.56 5.13
CA ALA A 242 -3.92 -3.50 4.50
C ALA A 242 -3.41 -4.95 4.61
N ALA A 243 -2.13 -5.18 4.28
CA ALA A 243 -1.53 -6.51 4.40
C ALA A 243 -1.52 -7.04 5.84
N VAL A 244 -1.28 -6.17 6.85
CA VAL A 244 -1.37 -6.55 8.26
C VAL A 244 -2.79 -6.96 8.65
N ASN A 245 -3.81 -6.23 8.20
CA ASN A 245 -5.21 -6.56 8.47
C ASN A 245 -5.60 -7.91 7.85
N ASP A 246 -5.17 -8.16 6.61
CA ASP A 246 -5.40 -9.45 5.93
C ASP A 246 -4.73 -10.60 6.68
N LEU A 247 -3.47 -10.43 7.10
CA LEU A 247 -2.75 -11.43 7.89
C LEU A 247 -3.43 -11.70 9.24
N GLN A 248 -3.97 -10.68 9.90
CA GLN A 248 -4.74 -10.86 11.14
C GLN A 248 -6.02 -11.66 10.90
N GLN A 249 -6.71 -11.44 9.77
CA GLN A 249 -7.89 -12.21 9.40
C GLN A 249 -7.56 -13.66 9.06
N VAL A 250 -6.45 -13.90 8.35
CA VAL A 250 -5.96 -15.26 8.07
C VAL A 250 -5.58 -15.97 9.36
N LYS A 251 -4.89 -15.27 10.28
CA LYS A 251 -4.51 -15.81 11.59
C LYS A 251 -5.74 -16.24 12.39
N SER A 252 -6.77 -15.40 12.50
CA SER A 252 -7.98 -15.75 13.27
C SER A 252 -8.73 -16.94 12.69
N ARG A 253 -8.77 -17.06 11.35
CA ARG A 253 -9.32 -18.26 10.67
C ARG A 253 -8.51 -19.51 11.00
N LEU A 254 -7.18 -19.45 10.90
CA LEU A 254 -6.31 -20.59 11.25
C LEU A 254 -6.44 -20.99 12.71
N GLU A 255 -6.57 -20.03 13.63
CA GLU A 255 -6.80 -20.32 15.05
C GLU A 255 -8.13 -21.04 15.28
N ALA A 256 -9.20 -20.62 14.58
CA ALA A 256 -10.50 -21.30 14.61
C ALA A 256 -10.42 -22.73 14.04
N ASP A 257 -9.71 -22.92 12.92
CA ASP A 257 -9.50 -24.23 12.30
C ASP A 257 -8.71 -25.16 13.22
N VAL A 258 -7.65 -24.66 13.86
CA VAL A 258 -6.85 -25.42 14.83
C VAL A 258 -7.70 -25.82 16.04
N ALA A 259 -8.55 -24.93 16.54
CA ALA A 259 -9.48 -25.24 17.63
C ALA A 259 -10.47 -26.33 17.20
N GLY A 260 -11.06 -26.21 16.00
CA GLY A 260 -11.96 -27.20 15.43
C GLY A 260 -11.30 -28.58 15.25
N LEU A 261 -10.07 -28.62 14.73
CA LEU A 261 -9.31 -29.87 14.56
C LEU A 261 -8.96 -30.51 15.91
N ARG A 262 -8.64 -29.73 16.93
CA ARG A 262 -8.40 -30.24 18.29
C ARG A 262 -9.67 -30.84 18.89
N GLN A 263 -10.81 -30.18 18.71
CA GLN A 263 -12.10 -30.71 19.15
C GLN A 263 -12.43 -32.01 18.43
N ASN A 264 -12.34 -32.04 17.10
CA ASN A 264 -12.57 -33.25 16.31
C ASN A 264 -11.64 -34.40 16.74
N LYS A 265 -10.36 -34.11 17.00
CA LYS A 265 -9.42 -35.13 17.50
C LYS A 265 -9.87 -35.68 18.85
N ALA A 266 -10.29 -34.84 19.78
CA ALA A 266 -10.77 -35.27 21.09
C ALA A 266 -12.04 -36.13 20.96
N ASP A 267 -12.98 -35.72 20.11
CA ASP A 267 -14.22 -36.47 19.86
C ASP A 267 -13.94 -37.83 19.20
N LEU A 268 -13.06 -37.87 18.19
CA LEU A 268 -12.62 -39.13 17.57
C LEU A 268 -11.95 -40.05 18.59
N GLN A 269 -11.09 -39.51 19.45
CA GLN A 269 -10.39 -40.30 20.45
C GLN A 269 -11.37 -40.87 21.49
N ALA A 270 -12.33 -40.07 21.96
CA ALA A 270 -13.40 -40.55 22.83
C ALA A 270 -14.25 -41.64 22.17
N SER A 271 -14.56 -41.51 20.87
CA SER A 271 -15.25 -42.56 20.11
C SER A 271 -14.44 -43.84 20.00
N VAL A 272 -13.13 -43.73 19.71
CA VAL A 272 -12.23 -44.89 19.67
C VAL A 272 -12.16 -45.58 21.03
N ASP A 273 -12.01 -44.82 22.12
CA ASP A 273 -11.94 -45.36 23.47
C ASP A 273 -13.24 -46.10 23.85
N ARG A 274 -14.41 -45.50 23.57
CA ARG A 274 -15.71 -46.16 23.79
C ARG A 274 -15.84 -47.45 22.98
N LEU A 275 -15.57 -47.40 21.68
CA LEU A 275 -15.65 -48.59 20.82
C LEU A 275 -14.69 -49.68 21.27
N SER A 276 -13.48 -49.30 21.69
CA SER A 276 -12.50 -50.25 22.21
C SER A 276 -12.97 -50.90 23.51
N HIS A 277 -13.59 -50.13 24.41
CA HIS A 277 -14.14 -50.62 25.67
C HIS A 277 -15.34 -51.54 25.42
N ASP A 278 -16.28 -51.13 24.57
CA ASP A 278 -17.45 -51.92 24.19
C ASP A 278 -17.04 -53.24 23.54
N LEU A 279 -16.06 -53.21 22.62
CA LEU A 279 -15.53 -54.41 21.97
C LEU A 279 -14.83 -55.32 23.00
N ALA A 280 -14.02 -54.75 23.89
CA ALA A 280 -13.35 -55.51 24.93
C ALA A 280 -14.35 -56.14 25.90
N PHE A 281 -15.42 -55.42 26.27
CA PHE A 281 -16.50 -55.94 27.09
C PHE A 281 -17.21 -57.09 26.38
N GLN A 282 -17.62 -56.91 25.12
CA GLN A 282 -18.28 -57.97 24.35
C GLN A 282 -17.41 -59.21 24.17
N GLN A 283 -16.11 -59.03 23.90
CA GLN A 283 -15.17 -60.15 23.73
C GLN A 283 -14.87 -60.88 25.03
N ASN A 284 -14.94 -60.21 26.18
CA ASN A 284 -14.57 -60.81 27.47
C ASN A 284 -15.76 -61.15 28.37
N SER A 285 -16.98 -60.85 27.93
CA SER A 285 -18.19 -61.12 28.70
C SER A 285 -18.84 -62.46 28.32
N LEU A 286 -19.46 -63.07 29.32
CA LEU A 286 -20.41 -64.16 29.18
C LEU A 286 -21.81 -63.58 29.18
N PHE A 287 -22.55 -63.80 28.10
CA PHE A 287 -23.94 -63.40 27.99
C PHE A 287 -24.82 -64.56 28.46
N TYR A 288 -25.68 -64.32 29.44
CA TYR A 288 -26.51 -65.36 29.99
C TYR A 288 -27.95 -64.95 30.21
N HIS A 289 -28.84 -65.94 30.14
CA HIS A 289 -30.23 -65.84 30.55
C HIS A 289 -30.49 -66.89 31.63
N ALA A 290 -31.04 -66.47 32.77
CA ALA A 290 -31.37 -67.37 33.86
C ALA A 290 -32.88 -67.32 34.10
N ALA A 291 -33.52 -68.49 34.14
CA ALA A 291 -34.93 -68.60 34.50
C ALA A 291 -35.21 -69.97 35.16
N ASN A 292 -36.38 -70.08 35.79
CA ASN A 292 -36.76 -71.35 36.38
C ASN A 292 -37.08 -72.40 35.30
N VAL A 293 -36.89 -73.68 35.62
CA VAL A 293 -37.07 -74.78 34.66
C VAL A 293 -38.50 -74.84 34.09
N ARG A 294 -39.51 -74.41 34.85
CA ARG A 294 -40.92 -74.41 34.38
C ARG A 294 -41.13 -73.36 33.30
N GLU A 295 -40.60 -72.17 33.50
CA GLU A 295 -40.65 -71.05 32.57
C GLU A 295 -39.88 -71.36 31.28
N LEU A 296 -38.66 -71.92 31.39
CA LEU A 296 -37.88 -72.33 30.22
C LEU A 296 -38.58 -73.44 29.40
N LYS A 297 -39.38 -74.31 30.03
CA LYS A 297 -40.23 -75.28 29.32
C LYS A 297 -41.38 -74.60 28.59
N THR A 298 -42.07 -73.67 29.25
CA THR A 298 -43.16 -72.88 28.65
C THR A 298 -42.67 -72.05 27.46
N GLN A 299 -41.46 -71.50 27.55
CA GLN A 299 -40.81 -70.75 26.48
C GLN A 299 -40.25 -71.63 25.35
N GLY A 300 -40.25 -72.97 25.51
CA GLY A 300 -39.73 -73.93 24.53
C GLY A 300 -38.21 -74.06 24.50
N VAL A 301 -37.52 -73.44 25.46
CA VAL A 301 -36.05 -73.43 25.61
C VAL A 301 -35.53 -74.78 26.11
N VAL A 302 -36.33 -75.48 26.95
CA VAL A 302 -36.02 -76.82 27.46
C VAL A 302 -37.11 -77.79 27.02
N THR A 303 -36.80 -78.73 26.12
CA THR A 303 -37.73 -79.78 25.69
C THR A 303 -37.37 -81.15 26.30
N PRO A 304 -38.37 -82.01 26.60
CA PRO A 304 -38.13 -83.36 27.15
C PRO A 304 -37.58 -84.37 26.13
N VAL A 305 -37.45 -83.99 24.86
CA VAL A 305 -37.00 -84.85 23.75
C VAL A 305 -35.69 -84.28 23.20
N ARG A 306 -34.70 -85.14 22.92
CA ARG A 306 -33.37 -84.82 22.33
C ARG A 306 -33.46 -84.09 20.97
N LYS A 307 -33.97 -82.86 20.92
CA LYS A 307 -33.87 -81.97 19.76
C LYS A 307 -32.78 -80.94 20.03
N ARG A 308 -31.93 -80.76 19.03
CA ARG A 308 -30.75 -79.88 19.04
C ARG A 308 -31.18 -78.46 19.38
N LEU A 309 -30.32 -77.75 20.13
CA LEU A 309 -30.51 -76.37 20.58
C LEU A 309 -30.72 -75.32 19.46
N HIS A 310 -30.79 -75.73 18.19
CA HIS A 310 -30.89 -74.82 17.03
C HIS A 310 -32.30 -74.27 16.77
N ASP A 311 -33.34 -74.79 17.42
CA ASP A 311 -34.73 -74.32 17.26
C ASP A 311 -35.23 -73.50 18.47
N MET A 312 -34.36 -72.71 19.10
CA MET A 312 -34.76 -71.81 20.18
C MET A 312 -35.46 -70.56 19.62
N LYS A 313 -36.70 -70.31 20.05
CA LYS A 313 -37.31 -68.96 19.99
C LYS A 313 -36.35 -67.95 20.64
N PRO A 314 -36.33 -66.68 20.22
CA PRO A 314 -35.30 -65.73 20.63
C PRO A 314 -35.32 -65.51 22.15
N VAL A 315 -34.48 -66.25 22.86
CA VAL A 315 -34.13 -65.99 24.25
C VAL A 315 -33.30 -64.71 24.25
N ARG A 316 -33.70 -63.74 25.05
CA ARG A 316 -32.93 -62.50 25.20
C ARG A 316 -31.84 -62.73 26.25
N PHE A 317 -30.59 -62.68 25.83
CA PHE A 317 -29.43 -62.66 26.72
C PHE A 317 -29.19 -61.22 27.19
N ASP A 318 -30.05 -60.77 28.08
CA ASP A 318 -30.08 -59.40 28.62
C ASP A 318 -29.07 -59.18 29.76
N THR A 319 -28.48 -60.26 30.27
CA THR A 319 -27.49 -60.19 31.34
C THR A 319 -26.10 -60.57 30.82
N ALA A 320 -25.10 -59.76 31.17
CA ALA A 320 -23.70 -59.99 30.80
C ALA A 320 -22.82 -59.99 32.05
N LEU A 321 -21.84 -60.89 32.08
CA LEU A 321 -20.82 -60.98 33.12
C LEU A 321 -19.43 -60.79 32.50
N ASP A 322 -18.74 -59.69 32.80
CA ASP A 322 -17.34 -59.51 32.37
C ASP A 322 -16.43 -60.45 33.16
N LEU A 323 -15.88 -61.44 32.46
CA LEU A 323 -15.08 -62.51 33.06
C LEU A 323 -13.68 -62.04 33.49
N ARG A 324 -13.27 -60.81 33.17
CA ARG A 324 -12.05 -60.18 33.69
C ARG A 324 -12.22 -59.70 35.11
N GLU A 325 -13.42 -59.27 35.47
CA GLU A 325 -13.71 -58.67 36.78
C GLU A 325 -14.34 -59.67 37.74
N LYS A 326 -15.23 -60.54 37.22
CA LYS A 326 -16.00 -61.45 38.05
C LYS A 326 -16.27 -62.76 37.33
N THR A 327 -16.00 -63.86 38.02
CA THR A 327 -16.27 -65.22 37.51
C THR A 327 -17.45 -65.90 38.21
N THR A 328 -18.16 -65.18 39.08
CA THR A 328 -19.23 -65.75 39.91
C THR A 328 -20.59 -65.13 39.60
N ILE A 329 -21.59 -65.97 39.44
CA ILE A 329 -23.00 -65.62 39.33
C ILE A 329 -23.73 -66.14 40.57
N THR A 330 -24.58 -65.33 41.18
CA THR A 330 -25.35 -65.71 42.36
C THR A 330 -26.83 -65.65 42.03
N PHE A 331 -27.54 -66.74 42.32
CA PHE A 331 -28.96 -66.90 42.09
C PHE A 331 -29.70 -66.99 43.42
N THR A 332 -30.64 -66.09 43.64
CA THR A 332 -31.51 -66.08 44.83
C THR A 332 -32.85 -66.75 44.52
N PRO A 333 -33.43 -67.57 45.42
CA PRO A 333 -34.68 -68.30 45.17
C PRO A 333 -35.86 -67.41 44.76
N ASP A 334 -35.99 -66.25 45.43
CA ASP A 334 -37.09 -65.30 45.21
C ASP A 334 -37.14 -64.76 43.78
N ALA A 335 -35.97 -64.56 43.15
CA ALA A 335 -35.87 -64.08 41.78
C ALA A 335 -36.46 -65.07 40.75
N PHE A 336 -36.62 -66.33 41.13
CA PHE A 336 -37.13 -67.41 40.29
C PHE A 336 -38.49 -67.94 40.73
N GLY A 337 -39.09 -67.37 41.79
CA GLY A 337 -40.35 -67.84 42.38
C GLY A 337 -40.23 -69.22 43.04
N LEU A 338 -39.06 -69.55 43.59
CA LEU A 338 -38.77 -70.84 44.22
C LEU A 338 -38.56 -70.66 45.73
N ALA A 339 -38.95 -71.67 46.54
CA ALA A 339 -38.71 -71.65 47.98
C ALA A 339 -37.23 -71.92 48.33
N ARG A 340 -36.53 -72.68 47.48
CA ARG A 340 -35.09 -72.97 47.57
C ARG A 340 -34.58 -73.37 46.18
N ILE A 341 -33.27 -73.24 45.92
CA ILE A 341 -32.66 -73.73 44.68
C ILE A 341 -31.94 -75.05 44.96
N ASP A 342 -32.48 -76.14 44.42
CA ASP A 342 -31.93 -77.50 44.58
C ASP A 342 -30.91 -77.85 43.49
N ARG A 343 -31.02 -77.24 42.29
CA ARG A 343 -30.14 -77.53 41.15
C ARG A 343 -30.08 -76.35 40.16
N VAL A 344 -28.89 -76.06 39.64
CA VAL A 344 -28.71 -75.18 38.48
C VAL A 344 -28.08 -75.98 37.35
N ARG A 345 -28.61 -75.85 36.13
CA ARG A 345 -28.04 -76.48 34.92
C ARG A 345 -27.63 -75.43 33.92
N LEU A 346 -26.44 -75.57 33.36
CA LEU A 346 -25.93 -74.73 32.28
C LEU A 346 -26.25 -75.38 30.93
N LEU A 347 -26.81 -74.61 30.01
CA LEU A 347 -27.10 -75.01 28.63
C LEU A 347 -26.33 -74.13 27.65
N PRO A 348 -25.77 -74.69 26.55
CA PRO A 348 -25.81 -76.10 26.13
C PRO A 348 -25.01 -77.06 27.04
N PRO A 349 -25.36 -78.37 27.11
CA PRO A 349 -24.72 -79.35 27.99
C PRO A 349 -23.32 -79.81 27.51
N ILE A 350 -22.68 -79.04 26.64
CA ILE A 350 -21.31 -79.29 26.16
C ILE A 350 -20.27 -78.89 27.21
N TYR A 351 -20.64 -77.99 28.12
CA TYR A 351 -19.81 -77.54 29.23
C TYR A 351 -19.94 -78.49 30.42
N GLN A 352 -18.82 -78.83 31.05
CA GLN A 352 -18.71 -79.85 32.08
C GLN A 352 -18.60 -79.24 33.48
N GLU A 353 -19.53 -79.62 34.36
CA GLU A 353 -19.47 -79.25 35.78
C GLU A 353 -18.27 -79.90 36.48
N GLY A 354 -17.52 -79.13 37.27
CA GLY A 354 -16.27 -79.52 37.93
C GLY A 354 -15.00 -79.26 37.10
N ARG A 355 -15.13 -79.03 35.78
CA ARG A 355 -14.02 -78.67 34.88
C ARG A 355 -14.15 -77.26 34.33
N ASP A 356 -15.29 -76.97 33.70
CA ASP A 356 -15.53 -75.71 33.00
C ASP A 356 -16.25 -74.70 33.92
N PHE A 357 -17.13 -75.19 34.83
CA PHE A 357 -17.83 -74.39 35.84
C PHE A 357 -18.17 -75.23 37.08
N THR A 358 -18.48 -74.60 38.21
CA THR A 358 -18.98 -75.25 39.43
C THR A 358 -20.26 -74.60 39.93
N VAL A 359 -21.12 -75.40 40.55
CA VAL A 359 -22.36 -74.94 41.19
C VAL A 359 -22.32 -75.31 42.67
N GLU A 360 -22.42 -74.31 43.53
CA GLU A 360 -22.53 -74.49 44.98
C GLU A 360 -23.94 -74.07 45.42
N THR A 361 -24.72 -75.00 45.98
CA THR A 361 -26.03 -74.71 46.57
C THR A 361 -25.94 -74.72 48.10
N SER A 362 -26.38 -73.63 48.72
CA SER A 362 -26.43 -73.52 50.18
C SER A 362 -27.70 -74.18 50.71
N LYS A 363 -27.56 -75.17 51.58
CA LYS A 363 -28.69 -75.87 52.20
C LYS A 363 -29.47 -74.99 53.19
N ASP A 364 -28.82 -73.99 53.77
CA ASP A 364 -29.39 -73.14 54.80
C ASP A 364 -30.10 -71.90 54.22
N SER A 365 -29.53 -71.30 53.17
CA SER A 365 -30.08 -70.09 52.54
C SER A 365 -30.81 -70.34 51.21
N GLY A 366 -30.74 -71.55 50.66
CA GLY A 366 -31.35 -71.90 49.37
C GLY A 366 -30.73 -71.22 48.15
N ILE A 367 -29.66 -70.42 48.33
CA ILE A 367 -28.96 -69.68 47.27
C ILE A 367 -28.08 -70.63 46.46
N ALA A 368 -28.00 -70.41 45.15
CA ALA A 368 -27.03 -71.07 44.28
C ALA A 368 -25.96 -70.10 43.79
N LYS A 369 -24.70 -70.53 43.84
CA LYS A 369 -23.53 -69.79 43.36
C LYS A 369 -22.88 -70.58 42.24
N VAL A 370 -22.85 -70.01 41.04
CA VAL A 370 -22.13 -70.58 39.90
C VAL A 370 -20.79 -69.88 39.76
N THR A 371 -19.71 -70.64 39.71
CA THR A 371 -18.36 -70.11 39.46
C THR A 371 -17.85 -70.65 38.13
N ILE A 372 -17.46 -69.76 37.23
CA ILE A 372 -16.80 -70.10 35.97
C ILE A 372 -15.34 -70.42 36.27
N LEU A 373 -14.90 -71.64 35.94
CA LEU A 373 -13.54 -72.11 36.21
C LEU A 373 -12.59 -71.86 35.04
N ASP A 374 -13.08 -72.01 33.80
CA ASP A 374 -12.34 -71.72 32.58
C ASP A 374 -13.00 -70.57 31.79
N PRO A 375 -12.65 -69.31 32.09
CA PRO A 375 -13.23 -68.15 31.44
C PRO A 375 -13.12 -68.14 29.91
N ASP A 376 -12.04 -68.68 29.35
CA ASP A 376 -11.77 -68.58 27.91
C ASP A 376 -12.79 -69.37 27.07
N LEU A 377 -13.39 -70.42 27.63
CA LEU A 377 -14.47 -71.18 27.00
C LEU A 377 -15.79 -70.41 26.91
N PHE A 378 -16.00 -69.43 27.80
CA PHE A 378 -17.27 -68.70 27.95
C PHE A 378 -17.24 -67.26 27.40
N LYS A 379 -16.06 -66.73 27.06
CA LYS A 379 -15.90 -65.41 26.45
C LYS A 379 -16.68 -65.28 25.13
N GLY A 380 -17.54 -64.26 25.04
CA GLY A 380 -18.37 -63.99 23.86
C GLY A 380 -19.42 -65.07 23.58
N LYS A 381 -19.72 -65.94 24.56
CA LYS A 381 -20.74 -66.99 24.42
C LYS A 381 -22.05 -66.58 25.05
N GLU A 382 -23.12 -67.10 24.47
CA GLU A 382 -24.47 -67.01 24.98
C GLU A 382 -24.86 -68.34 25.64
N ILE A 383 -25.27 -68.30 26.91
CA ILE A 383 -25.63 -69.51 27.68
C ILE A 383 -26.93 -69.33 28.45
N VAL A 384 -27.60 -70.43 28.76
CA VAL A 384 -28.82 -70.40 29.59
C VAL A 384 -28.60 -71.16 30.89
N PHE A 385 -28.95 -70.53 32.01
CA PHE A 385 -29.02 -71.19 33.32
C PHE A 385 -30.46 -71.60 33.62
N ALA A 386 -30.68 -72.91 33.67
CA ALA A 386 -31.94 -73.50 34.08
C ALA A 386 -31.91 -73.77 35.59
N VAL A 387 -32.67 -72.97 36.34
CA VAL A 387 -32.72 -73.00 37.81
C VAL A 387 -33.90 -73.86 38.28
N GLY A 388 -33.62 -74.91 39.06
CA GLY A 388 -34.59 -75.84 39.61
C GLY A 388 -34.60 -75.81 41.13
N GLY A 389 -35.80 -75.89 41.70
CA GLY A 389 -36.08 -75.93 43.14
C GLY A 389 -37.19 -76.90 43.48
#